data_AF-A0A1J5X4Y6-F1
#
_entry.id   AF-A0A1J5X4Y6-F1
#
_cell.length_a   1.000
_cell.length_b   1.000
_cell.length_c   1.000
_cell.angle_alpha   90.00
_cell.angle_beta   90.00
_cell.angle_gamma   90.00
#
_symmetry.space_group_name_H-M   'P 1'
#
loop_
_entity.id
_entity.type
_entity.pdbx_description
1 polymer ?
#
loop_
_entity_poly.entity_id
_entity_poly.type
_entity_poly.pdbx_seq_one_letter_code
_entity_poly.pdbx_strand_id
1 'polypeptide(L)'
;FLKLIKPVHEGENVAPRKIKKLVFIKSSFFNFLEETRRIPQGKIHVEDLLVTQNGKESWPKTGTSTRIVVNKKIDIRGKVRVLQFIELGPELNHLDIDELKRQCLSPEIVIPRINIQLTKNKIIIREDIYVLQFLKKNITAAEVGFFTSKGRGSKRTKLTLVAEKMESILFRSKGLSVLLGITNEKINTGYMAVMDTVGCFSDQEKEEAKKKEFVIREKLYMKNTGIFFMELLKKTVFIPVIEIEIDCCTEDWGWFEETTGIHVETNALLWKISSEIKDTGEIKQKIGEMITQKDPVVKSNSSR
;
A
#
# COMPACT_ATOMS: atom_id res chain seq x y z
N PHE A 1 11.42 -17.00 -27.50
CA PHE A 1 10.17 -16.90 -26.72
C PHE A 1 8.93 -17.23 -27.55
N LEU A 2 8.75 -16.68 -28.77
CA LEU A 2 7.65 -17.08 -29.67
C LEU A 2 7.54 -18.60 -29.91
N LYS A 3 8.68 -19.31 -30.01
CA LYS A 3 8.72 -20.79 -30.09
C LYS A 3 8.15 -21.53 -28.86
N LEU A 4 8.05 -20.88 -27.69
CA LEU A 4 7.49 -21.45 -26.45
C LEU A 4 5.98 -21.20 -26.33
N ILE A 5 5.44 -20.21 -27.05
CA ILE A 5 4.02 -19.84 -27.03
C ILE A 5 3.28 -20.41 -28.26
N LYS A 6 3.99 -20.61 -29.38
CA LYS A 6 3.49 -21.31 -30.56
C LYS A 6 2.78 -22.64 -30.23
N PRO A 7 3.33 -23.55 -29.40
CA PRO A 7 2.68 -24.82 -29.07
C PRO A 7 1.39 -24.67 -28.25
N VAL A 8 1.18 -23.53 -27.58
CA VAL A 8 -0.06 -23.26 -26.83
C VAL A 8 -1.21 -22.92 -27.78
N HIS A 9 -0.93 -22.56 -29.04
CA HIS A 9 -1.92 -22.03 -29.98
C HIS A 9 -1.95 -22.76 -31.35
N GLU A 10 -0.88 -23.46 -31.76
CA GLU A 10 -0.85 -24.30 -32.97
C GLU A 10 -1.30 -25.75 -32.63
N GLY A 11 -2.61 -25.97 -32.52
CA GLY A 11 -3.26 -27.17 -33.07
C GLY A 11 -3.02 -28.56 -32.47
N GLU A 12 -2.59 -28.73 -31.23
CA GLU A 12 -2.82 -30.00 -30.50
C GLU A 12 -3.97 -29.81 -29.52
N ASN A 13 -4.91 -30.77 -29.48
CA ASN A 13 -6.10 -30.85 -28.60
C ASN A 13 -5.72 -30.90 -27.10
N VAL A 14 -5.04 -29.87 -26.61
CA VAL A 14 -4.63 -29.70 -25.22
C VAL A 14 -5.14 -28.32 -24.84
N ALA A 15 -6.09 -28.28 -23.90
CA ALA A 15 -6.60 -27.02 -23.35
C ALA A 15 -5.45 -26.04 -23.13
N PRO A 16 -5.58 -24.76 -23.57
CA PRO A 16 -4.46 -23.82 -23.59
C PRO A 16 -3.75 -23.84 -22.23
N ARG A 17 -2.49 -24.30 -22.21
CA ARG A 17 -1.73 -24.49 -20.97
C ARG A 17 -1.75 -23.17 -20.20
N LYS A 18 -2.48 -23.16 -19.08
CA LYS A 18 -2.65 -21.97 -18.24
C LYS A 18 -1.28 -21.46 -17.80
N ILE A 19 -0.87 -20.30 -18.31
CA ILE A 19 0.43 -19.72 -17.97
C ILE A 19 0.35 -19.26 -16.51
N LYS A 20 1.08 -19.93 -15.62
CA LYS A 20 1.07 -19.59 -14.19
C LYS A 20 1.63 -18.20 -13.93
N LYS A 21 2.78 -17.89 -14.53
CA LYS A 21 3.48 -16.63 -14.26
C LYS A 21 4.16 -16.12 -15.51
N LEU A 22 3.96 -14.84 -15.79
CA LEU A 22 4.62 -14.12 -16.87
C LEU A 22 5.38 -12.92 -16.29
N VAL A 23 6.65 -12.80 -16.65
CA VAL A 23 7.57 -11.81 -16.09
C VAL A 23 8.21 -11.03 -17.21
N PHE A 24 8.08 -9.70 -17.15
CA PHE A 24 8.72 -8.77 -18.05
C PHE A 24 9.63 -7.85 -17.26
N ILE A 25 10.89 -7.79 -17.68
CA ILE A 25 11.94 -6.96 -17.08
C ILE A 25 12.49 -6.04 -18.18
N LYS A 26 12.81 -4.80 -17.82
CA LYS A 26 13.23 -3.73 -18.76
C LYS A 26 12.13 -3.50 -19.82
N SER A 27 12.51 -3.26 -21.07
CA SER A 27 11.61 -2.97 -22.20
C SER A 27 10.98 -4.20 -22.86
N SER A 28 11.08 -5.39 -22.26
CA SER A 28 10.61 -6.63 -22.88
C SER A 28 9.10 -6.71 -23.08
N PHE A 29 8.31 -5.95 -22.31
CA PHE A 29 6.85 -5.95 -22.40
C PHE A 29 6.34 -5.44 -23.75
N PHE A 30 6.80 -4.27 -24.22
CA PHE A 30 6.33 -3.71 -25.48
C PHE A 30 6.87 -4.47 -26.69
N ASN A 31 8.13 -4.94 -26.64
CA ASN A 31 8.68 -5.82 -27.68
C ASN A 31 7.85 -7.10 -27.82
N PHE A 32 7.42 -7.68 -26.69
CA PHE A 32 6.55 -8.84 -26.68
C PHE A 32 5.18 -8.56 -27.34
N LEU A 33 4.58 -7.40 -27.06
CA LEU A 33 3.32 -7.00 -27.69
C LEU A 33 3.49 -6.83 -29.22
N GLU A 34 4.59 -6.23 -29.68
CA GLU A 34 4.87 -6.10 -31.11
C GLU A 34 5.05 -7.45 -31.81
N GLU A 35 5.77 -8.38 -31.18
CA GLU A 35 5.99 -9.73 -31.72
C GLU A 35 4.69 -10.55 -31.76
N THR A 36 3.84 -10.41 -30.74
CA THR A 36 2.57 -11.14 -30.66
C THR A 36 1.47 -10.56 -31.52
N ARG A 37 1.64 -9.36 -32.10
CA ARG A 37 0.72 -8.77 -33.09
C ARG A 37 0.45 -9.71 -34.27
N ARG A 38 1.41 -10.59 -34.61
CA ARG A 38 1.32 -11.54 -35.73
C ARG A 38 0.47 -12.77 -35.43
N ILE A 39 0.00 -12.94 -34.19
CA ILE A 39 -0.79 -14.10 -33.76
C ILE A 39 -2.28 -13.74 -33.85
N PRO A 40 -3.13 -14.56 -34.52
CA PRO A 40 -4.55 -14.26 -34.70
C PRO A 40 -5.36 -14.28 -33.39
N GLN A 41 -4.86 -14.94 -32.34
CA GLN A 41 -5.48 -14.94 -31.01
C GLN A 41 -4.98 -13.75 -30.19
N GLY A 42 -5.85 -12.75 -30.03
CA GLY A 42 -5.55 -11.48 -29.36
C GLY A 42 -5.57 -11.51 -27.84
N LYS A 43 -5.71 -12.67 -27.16
CA LYS A 43 -5.76 -12.76 -25.69
C LYS A 43 -4.81 -13.80 -25.14
N ILE A 44 -4.00 -13.40 -24.16
CA ILE A 44 -3.05 -14.27 -23.45
C ILE A 44 -3.47 -14.34 -21.98
N HIS A 45 -3.88 -15.53 -21.53
CA HIS A 45 -4.32 -15.73 -20.15
C HIS A 45 -3.16 -16.13 -19.23
N VAL A 46 -2.99 -15.39 -18.15
CA VAL A 46 -1.97 -15.63 -17.12
C VAL A 46 -2.58 -15.59 -15.72
N GLU A 47 -2.05 -16.36 -14.77
CA GLU A 47 -2.44 -16.20 -13.37
C GLU A 47 -1.74 -14.97 -12.76
N ASP A 48 -0.43 -14.90 -12.91
CA ASP A 48 0.41 -13.85 -12.33
C ASP A 48 1.18 -13.07 -13.41
N LEU A 49 1.13 -11.75 -13.33
CA LEU A 49 1.88 -10.85 -14.20
C LEU A 49 2.81 -9.95 -13.39
N LEU A 50 4.11 -9.95 -13.71
CA LEU A 50 5.08 -9.00 -13.20
C LEU A 50 5.66 -8.18 -14.35
N VAL A 51 5.59 -6.85 -14.27
CA VAL A 51 6.16 -5.94 -15.26
C VAL A 51 7.05 -4.93 -14.54
N THR A 52 8.34 -4.92 -14.87
CA THR A 52 9.31 -3.97 -14.32
C THR A 52 10.01 -3.22 -15.46
N GLN A 53 9.79 -1.92 -15.55
CA GLN A 53 10.30 -1.02 -16.59
C GLN A 53 11.18 0.08 -15.98
N ASN A 54 12.45 0.17 -16.41
CA ASN A 54 13.42 1.10 -15.83
C ASN A 54 13.87 2.23 -16.78
N GLY A 55 13.50 2.20 -18.08
CA GLY A 55 14.09 3.06 -19.13
C GLY A 55 13.15 4.07 -19.82
N LYS A 56 13.71 4.84 -20.78
CA LYS A 56 12.97 5.62 -21.79
C LYS A 56 12.41 4.65 -22.85
N GLU A 57 11.34 3.96 -22.50
CA GLU A 57 10.80 2.93 -23.40
C GLU A 57 10.00 3.54 -24.54
N SER A 58 10.31 3.14 -25.76
CA SER A 58 9.58 3.46 -26.98
C SER A 58 8.24 2.73 -26.99
N TRP A 59 7.18 3.48 -27.29
CA TRP A 59 5.84 2.97 -27.47
C TRP A 59 5.78 2.01 -28.67
N PRO A 60 4.95 0.95 -28.65
CA PRO A 60 4.68 0.16 -29.83
C PRO A 60 4.22 1.08 -30.97
N LYS A 61 4.88 1.01 -32.13
CA LYS A 61 4.72 2.00 -33.21
C LYS A 61 3.32 2.04 -33.83
N THR A 62 2.44 1.07 -33.54
CA THR A 62 1.08 0.98 -34.09
C THR A 62 0.15 0.19 -33.14
N GLY A 63 -1.15 0.48 -33.17
CA GLY A 63 -2.17 -0.13 -32.29
C GLY A 63 -2.11 -1.66 -32.26
N THR A 64 -1.74 -2.20 -31.11
CA THR A 64 -1.67 -3.65 -30.88
C THR A 64 -3.02 -4.14 -30.33
N SER A 65 -3.60 -5.17 -30.94
CA SER A 65 -4.84 -5.82 -30.48
C SER A 65 -4.62 -6.81 -29.34
N THR A 66 -3.36 -7.21 -29.07
CA THR A 66 -3.03 -8.16 -28.00
C THR A 66 -3.42 -7.62 -26.63
N ARG A 67 -4.09 -8.48 -25.85
CA ARG A 67 -4.48 -8.26 -24.45
C ARG A 67 -3.94 -9.38 -23.58
N ILE A 68 -3.42 -9.04 -22.42
CA ILE A 68 -3.00 -9.99 -21.40
C ILE A 68 -4.07 -10.00 -20.32
N VAL A 69 -4.75 -11.14 -20.16
CA VAL A 69 -5.78 -11.35 -19.14
C VAL A 69 -5.10 -11.91 -17.89
N VAL A 70 -5.16 -11.18 -16.78
CA VAL A 70 -4.49 -11.52 -15.52
C VAL A 70 -5.52 -11.88 -14.47
N ASN A 71 -5.43 -13.07 -13.89
CA ASN A 71 -6.50 -13.58 -13.03
C ASN A 71 -6.23 -13.47 -11.52
N LYS A 72 -4.99 -13.61 -11.05
CA LYS A 72 -4.71 -13.74 -9.60
C LYS A 72 -3.87 -12.61 -9.03
N LYS A 73 -2.79 -12.25 -9.73
CA LYS A 73 -1.82 -11.26 -9.23
C LYS A 73 -1.26 -10.40 -10.33
N ILE A 74 -1.14 -9.12 -10.05
CA ILE A 74 -0.43 -8.17 -10.89
C ILE A 74 0.56 -7.36 -10.04
N ASP A 75 1.76 -7.18 -10.57
CA ASP A 75 2.82 -6.36 -10.00
C ASP A 75 3.42 -5.52 -11.13
N ILE A 76 3.20 -4.22 -11.11
CA ILE A 76 3.69 -3.31 -12.13
C ILE A 76 4.53 -2.24 -11.46
N ARG A 77 5.79 -2.16 -11.88
CA ARG A 77 6.70 -1.07 -11.61
C ARG A 77 7.15 -0.47 -12.93
N GLY A 78 6.61 0.66 -13.34
CA GLY A 78 6.87 1.17 -14.69
C GLY A 78 5.90 2.23 -15.15
N LYS A 79 5.75 2.38 -16.47
CA LYS A 79 4.81 3.34 -17.04
C LYS A 79 3.38 2.82 -16.88
N VAL A 80 2.44 3.70 -16.48
CA VAL A 80 1.01 3.34 -16.34
C VAL A 80 0.39 2.76 -17.63
N ARG A 81 0.94 3.12 -18.79
CA ARG A 81 0.46 2.67 -20.12
C ARG A 81 0.46 1.15 -20.30
N VAL A 82 1.26 0.41 -19.53
CA VAL A 82 1.23 -1.06 -19.50
C VAL A 82 -0.20 -1.58 -19.28
N LEU A 83 -1.00 -0.88 -18.46
CA LEU A 83 -2.37 -1.26 -18.13
C LEU A 83 -3.35 -1.17 -19.33
N GLN A 84 -3.02 -0.45 -20.40
CA GLN A 84 -3.86 -0.42 -21.62
C GLN A 84 -3.95 -1.77 -22.31
N PHE A 85 -2.93 -2.62 -22.13
CA PHE A 85 -2.85 -3.95 -22.74
C PHE A 85 -3.27 -5.06 -21.78
N ILE A 86 -3.82 -4.69 -20.63
CA ILE A 86 -4.18 -5.63 -19.57
C ILE A 86 -5.70 -5.65 -19.38
N GLU A 87 -6.22 -6.84 -19.22
CA GLU A 87 -7.58 -7.13 -18.75
C GLU A 87 -7.45 -7.82 -17.39
N LEU A 88 -8.09 -7.27 -16.36
CA LEU A 88 -8.07 -7.85 -15.03
C LEU A 88 -9.24 -8.81 -14.86
N GLY A 89 -8.95 -9.99 -14.34
CA GLY A 89 -9.95 -10.94 -13.90
C GLY A 89 -10.70 -10.44 -12.66
N PRO A 90 -11.79 -11.13 -12.28
CA PRO A 90 -12.68 -10.70 -11.20
C PRO A 90 -12.01 -10.67 -9.82
N GLU A 91 -10.92 -11.42 -9.61
CA GLU A 91 -10.16 -11.34 -8.34
C GLU A 91 -9.39 -10.03 -8.21
N LEU A 92 -9.05 -9.35 -9.31
CA LEU A 92 -8.26 -8.12 -9.32
C LEU A 92 -9.14 -6.87 -9.46
N ASN A 93 -10.36 -6.92 -8.91
CA ASN A 93 -11.40 -5.90 -9.10
C ASN A 93 -11.22 -4.62 -8.27
N HIS A 94 -10.02 -4.37 -7.75
CA HIS A 94 -9.71 -3.20 -6.91
C HIS A 94 -9.31 -1.97 -7.73
N LEU A 95 -8.99 -2.15 -9.01
CA LEU A 95 -8.50 -1.10 -9.91
C LEU A 95 -9.57 -0.76 -10.95
N ASP A 96 -9.88 0.52 -11.09
CA ASP A 96 -10.68 1.08 -12.18
C ASP A 96 -9.78 1.30 -13.41
N ILE A 97 -9.53 0.20 -14.12
CA ILE A 97 -8.72 0.22 -15.34
C ILE A 97 -9.39 1.03 -16.46
N ASP A 98 -10.72 1.09 -16.50
CA ASP A 98 -11.43 1.76 -17.58
C ASP A 98 -11.24 3.27 -17.50
N GLU A 99 -11.36 3.84 -16.30
CA GLU A 99 -11.03 5.25 -16.04
C GLU A 99 -9.57 5.55 -16.37
N LEU A 100 -8.66 4.66 -15.97
CA LEU A 100 -7.24 4.80 -16.29
C LEU A 100 -6.97 4.77 -17.80
N LYS A 101 -7.61 3.85 -18.53
CA LYS A 101 -7.50 3.74 -19.99
C LYS A 101 -7.97 5.02 -20.66
N ARG A 102 -9.08 5.60 -20.21
CA ARG A 102 -9.60 6.90 -20.70
C ARG A 102 -8.58 8.02 -20.48
N GLN A 103 -8.03 8.16 -19.28
CA GLN A 103 -7.06 9.21 -18.97
C GLN A 103 -5.74 9.07 -19.74
N CYS A 104 -5.30 7.84 -20.03
CA CYS A 104 -4.10 7.60 -20.83
C CYS A 104 -4.23 7.96 -22.32
N LEU A 105 -5.45 8.21 -22.81
CA LEU A 105 -5.70 8.68 -24.17
C LEU A 105 -5.61 10.21 -24.30
N SER A 106 -5.59 10.93 -23.18
CA SER A 106 -5.47 12.39 -23.16
C SER A 106 -4.01 12.82 -23.36
N PRO A 107 -3.70 13.70 -24.33
CA PRO A 107 -2.32 14.13 -24.63
C PRO A 107 -1.72 15.06 -23.57
N GLU A 108 -2.53 15.66 -22.69
CA GLU A 108 -2.10 16.66 -21.70
C GLU A 108 -1.54 16.09 -20.39
N ILE A 109 -1.76 14.81 -20.09
CA ILE A 109 -1.37 14.26 -18.79
C ILE A 109 0.06 13.70 -18.87
N VAL A 110 0.97 14.26 -18.08
CA VAL A 110 2.30 13.66 -17.83
C VAL A 110 2.07 12.30 -17.17
N ILE A 111 2.31 11.25 -17.94
CA ILE A 111 2.00 9.88 -17.58
C ILE A 111 2.93 9.41 -16.46
N PRO A 112 2.44 9.22 -15.22
CA PRO A 112 3.30 8.91 -14.10
C PRO A 112 3.81 7.47 -14.19
N ARG A 113 4.95 7.25 -13.52
CA ARG A 113 5.38 5.89 -13.20
C ARG A 113 4.49 5.37 -12.08
N ILE A 114 4.03 4.14 -12.21
CA ILE A 114 3.26 3.44 -11.20
C ILE A 114 4.13 2.35 -10.59
N ASN A 115 3.90 2.11 -9.31
CA ASN A 115 4.46 0.97 -8.61
C ASN A 115 3.34 0.37 -7.76
N ILE A 116 2.68 -0.65 -8.29
CA ILE A 116 1.50 -1.28 -7.68
C ILE A 116 1.64 -2.78 -7.63
N GLN A 117 1.10 -3.37 -6.58
CA GLN A 117 0.89 -4.80 -6.45
C GLN A 117 -0.56 -5.04 -6.02
N LEU A 118 -1.29 -5.84 -6.80
CA LEU A 118 -2.67 -6.19 -6.54
C LEU A 118 -2.84 -7.71 -6.54
N THR A 119 -3.61 -8.21 -5.60
CA THR A 119 -4.16 -9.57 -5.54
C THR A 119 -5.62 -9.49 -5.08
N LYS A 120 -6.29 -10.63 -4.97
CA LYS A 120 -7.64 -10.71 -4.40
C LYS A 120 -7.82 -9.95 -3.09
N ASN A 121 -6.90 -10.13 -2.14
CA ASN A 121 -7.06 -9.61 -0.78
C ASN A 121 -6.07 -8.49 -0.44
N LYS A 122 -5.19 -8.09 -1.38
CA LYS A 122 -4.07 -7.20 -1.09
C LYS A 122 -3.89 -6.11 -2.13
N ILE A 123 -3.72 -4.88 -1.67
CA ILE A 123 -3.37 -3.70 -2.48
C ILE A 123 -2.13 -3.06 -1.87
N ILE A 124 -1.06 -2.93 -2.64
CA ILE A 124 0.13 -2.18 -2.24
C ILE A 124 0.42 -1.14 -3.31
N ILE A 125 0.48 0.12 -2.91
CA ILE A 125 0.86 1.24 -3.76
C ILE A 125 2.17 1.80 -3.25
N ARG A 126 3.10 2.04 -4.17
CA ARG A 126 4.42 2.59 -3.90
C ARG A 126 4.68 3.81 -4.78
N GLU A 127 5.59 4.66 -4.33
CA GLU A 127 6.10 5.85 -5.03
C GLU A 127 5.11 7.03 -5.13
N ASP A 128 4.05 6.92 -5.94
CA ASP A 128 3.18 8.04 -6.32
C ASP A 128 1.72 7.86 -5.86
N ILE A 129 1.22 8.82 -5.07
CA ILE A 129 -0.16 8.91 -4.57
C ILE A 129 -1.18 9.09 -5.70
N TYR A 130 -0.78 9.62 -6.86
CA TYR A 130 -1.68 9.80 -8.01
C TYR A 130 -2.38 8.49 -8.40
N VAL A 131 -1.74 7.34 -8.17
CA VAL A 131 -2.32 6.03 -8.49
C VAL A 131 -3.62 5.74 -7.74
N LEU A 132 -3.86 6.40 -6.59
CA LEU A 132 -5.08 6.22 -5.81
C LEU A 132 -6.35 6.57 -6.58
N GLN A 133 -6.28 7.53 -7.51
CA GLN A 133 -7.45 7.93 -8.29
C GLN A 133 -7.94 6.81 -9.22
N PHE A 134 -7.08 5.83 -9.51
CA PHE A 134 -7.39 4.67 -10.33
C PHE A 134 -7.85 3.48 -9.49
N LEU A 135 -7.79 3.56 -8.16
CA LEU A 135 -8.44 2.56 -7.33
C LEU A 135 -9.96 2.75 -7.40
N LYS A 136 -10.69 1.64 -7.27
CA LYS A 136 -12.10 1.73 -6.98
C LYS A 136 -12.33 2.48 -5.67
N LYS A 137 -13.42 3.23 -5.63
CA LYS A 137 -13.81 3.98 -4.42
C LYS A 137 -14.05 3.06 -3.23
N ASN A 138 -14.58 1.86 -3.45
CA ASN A 138 -14.83 0.87 -2.42
C ASN A 138 -13.73 -0.20 -2.43
N ILE A 139 -12.89 -0.19 -1.41
CA ILE A 139 -11.77 -1.13 -1.26
C ILE A 139 -12.21 -2.31 -0.41
N THR A 140 -12.26 -3.51 -1.01
CA THR A 140 -12.62 -4.77 -0.34
C THR A 140 -11.41 -5.60 0.08
N ALA A 141 -10.19 -5.15 -0.25
CA ALA A 141 -8.96 -5.83 0.13
C ALA A 141 -8.77 -5.83 1.66
N ALA A 142 -8.37 -6.98 2.21
CA ALA A 142 -8.11 -7.15 3.64
C ALA A 142 -6.74 -6.57 4.06
N GLU A 143 -5.79 -6.51 3.12
CA GLU A 143 -4.46 -5.93 3.34
C GLU A 143 -4.24 -4.73 2.41
N VAL A 144 -3.98 -3.56 2.97
CA VAL A 144 -3.74 -2.34 2.17
C VAL A 144 -2.48 -1.63 2.63
N GLY A 145 -1.62 -1.21 1.70
CA GLY A 145 -0.38 -0.52 2.01
C GLY A 145 -0.08 0.66 1.07
N PHE A 146 0.27 1.79 1.67
CA PHE A 146 0.58 3.05 0.97
C PHE A 146 2.00 3.50 1.32
N PHE A 147 2.91 3.40 0.36
CA PHE A 147 4.35 3.64 0.51
C PHE A 147 4.81 4.73 -0.45
N THR A 148 4.47 5.98 -0.17
CA THR A 148 4.68 7.06 -1.14
C THR A 148 5.74 8.04 -0.67
N SER A 149 6.73 8.30 -1.51
CA SER A 149 7.80 9.27 -1.26
C SER A 149 7.53 10.63 -1.92
N LYS A 150 6.62 10.67 -2.89
CA LYS A 150 6.28 11.87 -3.67
C LYS A 150 4.77 12.17 -3.59
N GLY A 151 4.44 13.47 -3.71
CA GLY A 151 3.07 13.97 -3.60
C GLY A 151 2.57 14.11 -2.15
N ARG A 152 1.44 14.79 -1.95
CA ARG A 152 0.62 14.69 -0.74
C ARG A 152 -0.69 14.00 -1.12
N GLY A 153 -1.26 13.24 -0.20
CA GLY A 153 -2.59 12.64 -0.29
C GLY A 153 -3.56 13.73 -0.66
N SER A 154 -4.04 13.73 -1.91
CA SER A 154 -4.98 14.75 -2.33
C SER A 154 -6.34 14.42 -1.74
N LYS A 155 -6.94 15.34 -0.97
CA LYS A 155 -8.34 15.29 -0.50
C LYS A 155 -9.35 15.01 -1.62
N ARG A 156 -8.95 15.18 -2.89
CA ARG A 156 -9.79 14.91 -4.06
C ARG A 156 -10.11 13.42 -4.23
N THR A 157 -9.20 12.53 -3.86
CA THR A 157 -9.44 11.09 -4.02
C THR A 157 -10.10 10.53 -2.77
N LYS A 158 -11.38 10.17 -2.89
CA LYS A 158 -12.18 9.59 -1.81
C LYS A 158 -12.19 8.07 -1.91
N LEU A 159 -11.73 7.40 -0.86
CA LEU A 159 -11.70 5.95 -0.73
C LEU A 159 -12.51 5.52 0.50
N THR A 160 -13.29 4.46 0.36
CA THR A 160 -14.04 3.82 1.43
C THR A 160 -13.51 2.40 1.61
N LEU A 161 -13.04 2.09 2.81
CA LEU A 161 -12.66 0.74 3.21
C LEU A 161 -13.94 -0.02 3.57
N VAL A 162 -14.27 -1.04 2.78
CA VAL A 162 -15.49 -1.85 2.91
C VAL A 162 -15.20 -3.33 3.18
N ALA A 163 -13.93 -3.68 3.41
CA ALA A 163 -13.55 -5.03 3.77
C ALA A 163 -14.26 -5.45 5.07
N GLU A 164 -14.96 -6.59 5.04
CA GLU A 164 -15.65 -7.16 6.21
C GLU A 164 -14.70 -7.34 7.40
N LYS A 165 -13.49 -7.86 7.10
CA LYS A 165 -12.39 -7.97 8.05
C LYS A 165 -11.12 -7.39 7.45
N MET A 166 -10.87 -6.11 7.73
CA MET A 166 -9.56 -5.51 7.44
C MET A 166 -8.52 -6.17 8.35
N GLU A 167 -7.57 -6.86 7.75
CA GLU A 167 -6.49 -7.56 8.42
C GLU A 167 -5.34 -6.61 8.70
N SER A 168 -4.92 -5.84 7.70
CA SER A 168 -3.83 -4.89 7.90
C SER A 168 -3.93 -3.62 7.06
N ILE A 169 -3.44 -2.53 7.64
CA ILE A 169 -3.19 -1.28 6.93
C ILE A 169 -1.77 -0.76 7.22
N LEU A 170 -1.05 -0.39 6.17
CA LEU A 170 0.34 0.03 6.25
C LEU A 170 0.54 1.41 5.63
N PHE A 171 1.22 2.29 6.34
CA PHE A 171 1.57 3.63 5.90
C PHE A 171 3.08 3.81 6.00
N ARG A 172 3.69 4.33 4.94
CA ARG A 172 5.09 4.73 4.95
C ARG A 172 5.30 6.06 4.29
N SER A 173 6.17 6.89 4.87
CA SER A 173 6.50 8.22 4.35
C SER A 173 5.21 9.02 4.14
N LYS A 174 5.06 9.70 3.01
CA LYS A 174 3.86 10.49 2.70
C LYS A 174 2.60 9.65 2.54
N GLY A 175 2.70 8.31 2.57
CA GLY A 175 1.55 7.41 2.45
C GLY A 175 0.52 7.62 3.57
N LEU A 176 0.94 8.10 4.75
CA LEU A 176 0.02 8.39 5.85
C LEU A 176 -1.04 9.44 5.48
N SER A 177 -0.71 10.37 4.57
CA SER A 177 -1.64 11.41 4.11
C SER A 177 -2.87 10.85 3.38
N VAL A 178 -2.83 9.59 2.95
CA VAL A 178 -4.00 8.88 2.39
C VAL A 178 -5.14 8.77 3.40
N LEU A 179 -4.86 8.85 4.70
CA LEU A 179 -5.89 8.92 5.75
C LEU A 179 -6.92 10.04 5.48
N LEU A 180 -6.51 11.20 4.95
CA LEU A 180 -7.44 12.30 4.64
C LEU A 180 -8.37 11.99 3.47
N GLY A 181 -7.96 11.12 2.55
CA GLY A 181 -8.78 10.64 1.44
C GLY A 181 -9.70 9.49 1.83
N ILE A 182 -9.44 8.82 2.97
CA ILE A 182 -10.30 7.75 3.46
C ILE A 182 -11.55 8.35 4.10
N THR A 183 -12.72 7.99 3.59
CA THR A 183 -14.02 8.53 4.01
C THR A 183 -14.50 7.93 5.32
N ASN A 184 -14.05 6.74 5.69
CA ASN A 184 -14.42 6.08 6.94
C ASN A 184 -14.07 6.98 8.14
N GLU A 185 -15.05 7.23 8.99
CA GLU A 185 -14.83 7.88 10.30
C GLU A 185 -14.13 6.93 11.25
N LYS A 186 -14.48 5.64 11.22
CA LYS A 186 -13.87 4.58 12.01
C LYS A 186 -13.00 3.68 11.15
N ILE A 187 -11.71 3.59 11.48
CA ILE A 187 -10.72 2.72 10.87
C ILE A 187 -10.53 1.50 11.77
N ASN A 188 -11.14 0.38 11.39
CA ASN A 188 -11.07 -0.88 12.14
C ASN A 188 -10.13 -1.85 11.43
N THR A 189 -9.02 -2.24 12.06
CA THR A 189 -7.99 -3.13 11.47
C THR A 189 -7.44 -4.10 12.52
N GLY A 190 -6.93 -5.25 12.08
CA GLY A 190 -6.18 -6.15 12.96
C GLY A 190 -4.82 -5.55 13.29
N TYR A 191 -4.01 -5.41 12.26
CA TYR A 191 -2.66 -4.85 12.30
C TYR A 191 -2.61 -3.46 11.67
N MET A 192 -1.82 -2.56 12.26
CA MET A 192 -1.50 -1.27 11.67
C MET A 192 0.01 -1.05 11.71
N ALA A 193 0.59 -0.58 10.61
CA ALA A 193 2.00 -0.17 10.57
C ALA A 193 2.13 1.28 10.08
N VAL A 194 2.90 2.09 10.80
CA VAL A 194 3.20 3.48 10.43
C VAL A 194 4.70 3.73 10.49
N MET A 195 5.31 4.14 9.39
CA MET A 195 6.77 4.16 9.24
C MET A 195 7.26 5.45 8.56
N ASP A 196 8.29 6.08 9.11
CA ASP A 196 9.03 7.17 8.46
C ASP A 196 8.15 8.37 8.00
N THR A 197 7.16 8.81 8.79
CA THR A 197 6.09 9.74 8.37
C THR A 197 6.33 11.23 8.67
N VAL A 198 7.58 11.71 8.63
CA VAL A 198 7.89 13.14 8.88
C VAL A 198 7.10 14.06 7.94
N GLY A 199 6.51 15.13 8.49
CA GLY A 199 5.90 16.21 7.71
C GLY A 199 4.73 15.77 6.82
N CYS A 200 4.02 14.71 7.19
CA CYS A 200 2.90 14.20 6.40
C CYS A 200 1.64 15.08 6.44
N PHE A 201 1.47 15.84 7.52
CA PHE A 201 0.28 16.67 7.77
C PHE A 201 0.70 18.11 8.11
N SER A 202 -0.06 19.09 7.60
CA SER A 202 -0.14 20.41 8.24
C SER A 202 -0.94 20.34 9.54
N ASP A 203 -0.88 21.38 10.37
CA ASP A 203 -1.64 21.43 11.63
C ASP A 203 -3.14 21.25 11.41
N GLN A 204 -3.69 21.88 10.36
CA GLN A 204 -5.09 21.70 9.97
C GLN A 204 -5.40 20.25 9.55
N GLU A 205 -4.49 19.61 8.81
CA GLU A 205 -4.65 18.22 8.39
C GLU A 205 -4.56 17.24 9.57
N LYS A 206 -3.73 17.53 10.57
CA LYS A 206 -3.67 16.76 11.82
C LYS A 206 -5.00 16.81 12.56
N GLU A 207 -5.59 17.99 12.72
CA GLU A 207 -6.90 18.15 13.36
C GLU A 207 -8.01 17.42 12.61
N GLU A 208 -7.93 17.35 11.28
CA GLU A 208 -8.87 16.54 10.48
C GLU A 208 -8.66 15.03 10.69
N ALA A 209 -7.41 14.57 10.70
CA ALA A 209 -7.09 13.17 10.94
C ALA A 209 -7.47 12.71 12.36
N LYS A 210 -7.33 13.56 13.37
CA LYS A 210 -7.76 13.32 14.77
C LYS A 210 -9.25 13.06 14.94
N LYS A 211 -10.09 13.49 13.99
CA LYS A 211 -11.54 13.21 14.01
C LYS A 211 -11.85 11.73 13.80
N LYS A 212 -10.91 10.97 13.20
CA LYS A 212 -11.08 9.55 12.95
C LYS A 212 -10.95 8.74 14.24
N GLU A 213 -11.76 7.70 14.34
CA GLU A 213 -11.64 6.69 15.39
C GLU A 213 -10.80 5.52 14.86
N PHE A 214 -9.76 5.15 15.61
CA PHE A 214 -8.92 3.99 15.28
C PHE A 214 -9.23 2.84 16.21
N VAL A 215 -9.57 1.68 15.65
CA VAL A 215 -9.73 0.42 16.37
C VAL A 215 -8.72 -0.57 15.83
N ILE A 216 -7.66 -0.79 16.61
CA ILE A 216 -6.55 -1.69 16.29
C ILE A 216 -6.68 -2.93 17.17
N ARG A 217 -7.10 -4.04 16.58
CA ARG A 217 -7.52 -5.24 17.34
C ARG A 217 -6.38 -6.14 17.77
N GLU A 218 -5.20 -6.00 17.15
CA GLU A 218 -4.08 -6.91 17.39
C GLU A 218 -2.81 -6.12 17.73
N LYS A 219 -2.29 -5.32 16.81
CA LYS A 219 -0.99 -4.66 16.99
C LYS A 219 -0.81 -3.38 16.19
N LEU A 220 -0.23 -2.36 16.82
CA LEU A 220 0.29 -1.16 16.19
C LEU A 220 1.82 -1.24 16.13
N TYR A 221 2.39 -1.25 14.92
CA TYR A 221 3.82 -1.14 14.69
C TYR A 221 4.17 0.27 14.22
N MET A 222 5.14 0.89 14.87
CA MET A 222 5.65 2.20 14.51
C MET A 222 7.15 2.14 14.31
N LYS A 223 7.63 2.75 13.22
CA LYS A 223 9.07 2.85 12.95
C LYS A 223 9.52 4.30 12.77
N ASN A 224 10.61 4.67 13.46
CA ASN A 224 11.20 6.00 13.43
C ASN A 224 10.14 7.08 13.68
N THR A 225 10.02 8.06 12.80
CA THR A 225 9.02 9.14 12.85
C THR A 225 7.59 8.68 12.61
N GLY A 226 7.35 7.40 12.39
CA GLY A 226 6.02 6.81 12.47
C GLY A 226 5.38 6.95 13.86
N ILE A 227 6.19 7.16 14.90
CA ILE A 227 5.70 7.32 16.28
C ILE A 227 4.79 8.53 16.47
N PHE A 228 4.96 9.59 15.67
CA PHE A 228 4.10 10.78 15.70
C PHE A 228 2.64 10.48 15.34
N PHE A 229 2.35 9.28 14.81
CA PHE A 229 0.99 8.80 14.63
C PHE A 229 0.19 8.76 15.92
N MET A 230 0.83 8.58 17.08
CA MET A 230 0.15 8.60 18.38
C MET A 230 -0.60 9.91 18.65
N GLU A 231 -0.15 11.03 18.09
CA GLU A 231 -0.86 12.32 18.20
C GLU A 231 -2.25 12.32 17.55
N LEU A 232 -2.49 11.40 16.62
CA LEU A 232 -3.77 11.25 15.94
C LEU A 232 -4.72 10.31 16.69
N LEU A 233 -4.21 9.60 17.70
CA LEU A 233 -5.02 8.75 18.55
C LEU A 233 -5.74 9.60 19.60
N LYS A 234 -6.97 9.23 19.93
CA LYS A 234 -7.70 9.85 21.04
C LYS A 234 -7.01 9.49 22.37
N LYS A 235 -7.16 10.34 23.38
CA LYS A 235 -6.55 10.22 24.72
C LYS A 235 -6.83 8.93 25.51
N THR A 236 -7.67 8.03 25.00
CA THR A 236 -8.09 6.81 25.71
C THR A 236 -8.21 5.61 24.76
N VAL A 237 -7.40 5.56 23.70
CA VAL A 237 -7.38 4.41 22.80
C VAL A 237 -6.64 3.26 23.47
N PHE A 238 -7.29 2.10 23.58
CA PHE A 238 -6.65 0.86 23.97
C PHE A 238 -6.10 0.12 22.74
N ILE A 239 -4.83 -0.27 22.77
CA ILE A 239 -4.18 -1.06 21.72
C ILE A 239 -3.53 -2.29 22.37
N PRO A 240 -3.90 -3.52 22.00
CA PRO A 240 -3.41 -4.71 22.68
C PRO A 240 -1.88 -4.83 22.71
N VAL A 241 -1.22 -4.56 21.59
CA VAL A 241 0.25 -4.57 21.47
C VAL A 241 0.73 -3.35 20.71
N ILE A 242 1.71 -2.65 21.28
CA ILE A 242 2.44 -1.57 20.60
C ILE A 242 3.89 -2.00 20.41
N GLU A 243 4.39 -1.97 19.18
CA GLU A 243 5.78 -2.21 18.86
C GLU A 243 6.40 -0.96 18.23
N ILE A 244 7.53 -0.54 18.78
CA ILE A 244 8.25 0.66 18.36
C ILE A 244 9.68 0.27 17.99
N GLU A 245 10.05 0.56 16.75
CA GLU A 245 11.40 0.40 16.23
C GLU A 245 12.00 1.78 15.92
N ILE A 246 13.15 2.09 16.51
CA ILE A 246 13.85 3.37 16.30
C ILE A 246 15.28 3.08 15.87
N ASP A 247 15.66 3.64 14.72
CA ASP A 247 16.97 3.50 14.10
C ASP A 247 17.72 4.84 14.05
N CYS A 248 19.06 4.79 13.99
CA CYS A 248 19.97 5.92 14.23
C CYS A 248 19.96 6.99 13.14
N CYS A 249 19.34 6.74 11.99
CA CYS A 249 19.34 7.65 10.84
C CYS A 249 18.31 8.79 10.92
N THR A 250 17.65 8.98 12.07
CA THR A 250 16.59 9.99 12.23
C THR A 250 17.09 11.09 13.18
N GLU A 251 17.67 12.16 12.64
CA GLU A 251 18.35 13.21 13.44
C GLU A 251 17.39 14.27 14.02
N ASP A 252 16.13 14.35 13.58
CA ASP A 252 15.23 15.45 13.94
C ASP A 252 14.03 14.97 14.79
N TRP A 253 14.26 14.92 16.10
CA TRP A 253 13.27 14.56 17.13
C TRP A 253 12.69 15.78 17.87
N GLY A 254 13.03 17.01 17.46
CA GLY A 254 12.61 18.24 18.16
C GLY A 254 11.08 18.39 18.29
N TRP A 255 10.31 17.83 17.36
CA TRP A 255 8.84 17.78 17.45
C TRP A 255 8.35 17.01 18.69
N PHE A 256 9.07 15.97 19.11
CA PHE A 256 8.62 15.06 20.17
C PHE A 256 8.51 15.74 21.54
N GLU A 257 9.11 16.92 21.73
CA GLU A 257 9.05 17.72 22.97
C GLU A 257 7.67 18.32 23.29
N GLU A 258 6.80 18.57 22.31
CA GLU A 258 5.53 19.30 22.53
C GLU A 258 4.33 18.38 22.85
N THR A 259 4.49 17.06 22.74
CA THR A 259 3.38 16.09 22.76
C THR A 259 2.93 15.68 24.18
N THR A 260 2.53 16.66 25.00
CA THR A 260 2.05 16.39 26.37
C THR A 260 0.57 15.95 26.39
N GLY A 261 0.25 14.92 27.18
CA GLY A 261 -1.12 14.56 27.54
C GLY A 261 -1.88 13.61 26.59
N ILE A 262 -1.18 12.87 25.73
CA ILE A 262 -1.73 11.70 25.02
C ILE A 262 -1.54 10.49 25.91
N HIS A 263 -2.59 9.68 26.09
CA HIS A 263 -2.51 8.47 26.88
C HIS A 263 -3.08 7.29 26.08
N VAL A 264 -2.25 6.29 25.81
CA VAL A 264 -2.61 5.07 25.12
C VAL A 264 -2.37 3.90 26.07
N GLU A 265 -3.38 3.06 26.25
CA GLU A 265 -3.25 1.87 27.09
C GLU A 265 -2.87 0.65 26.24
N THR A 266 -1.99 -0.20 26.76
CA THR A 266 -1.58 -1.44 26.07
C THR A 266 -1.33 -2.60 27.02
N ASN A 267 -1.50 -3.85 26.56
CA ASN A 267 -1.10 -5.01 27.35
C ASN A 267 0.39 -5.32 27.20
N ALA A 268 0.97 -5.01 26.04
CA ALA A 268 2.37 -5.32 25.74
C ALA A 268 3.01 -4.22 24.92
N LEU A 269 4.18 -3.78 25.37
CA LEU A 269 4.97 -2.74 24.73
C LEU A 269 6.33 -3.34 24.35
N LEU A 270 6.64 -3.38 23.04
CA LEU A 270 7.84 -4.00 22.48
C LEU A 270 8.75 -2.95 21.86
N TRP A 271 10.04 -2.97 22.23
CA TRP A 271 10.99 -1.93 21.86
C TRP A 271 12.20 -2.49 21.16
N LYS A 272 12.58 -1.83 20.07
CA LYS A 272 13.84 -2.08 19.38
C LYS A 272 14.48 -0.73 19.03
N ILE A 273 15.36 -0.24 19.89
CA ILE A 273 16.09 1.01 19.70
C ILE A 273 17.56 0.70 19.47
N SER A 274 18.17 1.28 18.43
CA SER A 274 19.62 1.18 18.23
C SER A 274 20.37 1.99 19.30
N SER A 275 21.42 1.39 19.89
CA SER A 275 22.15 1.96 21.04
C SER A 275 22.96 3.23 20.74
N GLU A 276 23.03 3.65 19.47
CA GLU A 276 23.82 4.79 19.00
C GLU A 276 23.00 6.10 18.91
N ILE A 277 21.70 6.06 19.22
CA ILE A 277 20.84 7.25 19.18
C ILE A 277 21.12 8.14 20.41
N LYS A 278 21.49 9.40 20.15
CA LYS A 278 21.57 10.45 21.17
C LYS A 278 20.21 10.62 21.84
N ASP A 279 20.18 10.82 23.16
CA ASP A 279 18.96 11.07 23.93
C ASP A 279 17.96 9.88 23.97
N THR A 280 18.45 8.65 23.74
CA THR A 280 17.65 7.42 23.84
C THR A 280 16.83 7.35 25.13
N GLY A 281 17.41 7.76 26.27
CA GLY A 281 16.73 7.76 27.56
C GLY A 281 15.50 8.68 27.61
N GLU A 282 15.62 9.89 27.06
CA GLU A 282 14.52 10.86 27.00
C GLU A 282 13.41 10.43 26.06
N ILE A 283 13.79 9.87 24.90
CA ILE A 283 12.84 9.22 23.98
C ILE A 283 12.12 8.09 24.72
N LYS A 284 12.85 7.30 25.52
CA LYS A 284 12.23 6.21 26.27
C LYS A 284 11.15 6.71 27.23
N GLN A 285 11.50 7.73 27.99
CA GLN A 285 10.65 8.31 29.00
C GLN A 285 9.38 8.91 28.38
N LYS A 286 9.51 9.75 27.36
CA LYS A 286 8.36 10.41 26.71
C LYS A 286 7.37 9.41 26.11
N ILE A 287 7.84 8.35 25.47
CA ILE A 287 6.93 7.30 24.99
C ILE A 287 6.25 6.60 26.18
N GLY A 288 6.96 6.37 27.29
CA GLY A 288 6.36 5.85 28.52
C GLY A 288 5.33 6.79 29.16
N GLU A 289 5.50 8.10 29.02
CA GLU A 289 4.49 9.09 29.42
C GLU A 289 3.25 9.03 28.52
N MET A 290 3.43 8.69 27.23
CA MET A 290 2.32 8.52 26.28
C MET A 290 1.61 7.17 26.38
N ILE A 291 2.32 6.12 26.81
CA ILE A 291 1.84 4.73 26.80
C ILE A 291 1.90 4.15 28.20
N THR A 292 0.76 3.74 28.75
CA THR A 292 0.72 2.99 30.01
C THR A 292 0.41 1.52 29.74
N GLN A 293 1.19 0.65 30.35
CA GLN A 293 0.89 -0.78 30.35
C GLN A 293 -0.23 -1.06 31.33
N LYS A 294 -1.21 -1.84 30.88
CA LYS A 294 -2.28 -2.33 31.75
C LYS A 294 -1.69 -3.24 32.81
N ASP A 295 -2.02 -2.99 34.08
CA ASP A 295 -1.63 -3.89 35.15
C ASP A 295 -2.14 -5.31 34.86
N PRO A 296 -1.30 -6.35 34.99
CA PRO A 296 -1.78 -7.71 34.89
C PRO A 296 -2.82 -7.91 35.99
N VAL A 297 -4.03 -8.31 35.61
CA VAL A 297 -5.07 -8.69 36.59
C VAL A 297 -4.60 -9.99 37.25
N VAL A 298 -3.76 -9.87 38.27
CA VAL A 298 -3.42 -10.97 39.16
C VAL A 298 -4.67 -11.22 39.99
N LYS A 299 -5.48 -12.21 39.58
CA LYS A 299 -6.40 -12.84 40.52
C LYS A 299 -5.56 -13.55 41.58
N SER A 300 -5.30 -12.86 42.68
CA SER A 300 -4.92 -13.50 43.93
C SER A 300 -6.12 -14.32 44.43
N ASN A 301 -6.33 -15.49 43.84
CA ASN A 301 -7.08 -16.53 44.52
C ASN A 301 -6.18 -17.12 45.61
N SER A 302 -5.89 -16.33 46.64
CA SER A 302 -5.46 -16.81 47.94
C SER A 302 -6.71 -16.99 48.79
N SER A 303 -7.42 -18.08 48.59
CA SER A 303 -8.36 -18.60 49.58
C SER A 303 -7.64 -19.66 50.40
N ARG A 304 -7.55 -19.35 51.70
CA ARG A 304 -7.16 -20.22 52.81
C ARG A 304 -8.00 -21.50 52.86
#